data_AF-A0A843G8L5-F1
#
_entry.id   AF-A0A843G8L5-F1
#
_cell.length_a   1.000
_cell.length_b   1.000
_cell.length_c   1.000
_cell.angle_alpha   90.00
_cell.angle_beta   90.00
_cell.angle_gamma   90.00
#
_symmetry.space_group_name_H-M   'P 1'
#
loop_
_entity.id
_entity.type
_entity.pdbx_description
1 polymer ?
#
loop_
_entity_poly.entity_id
_entity_poly.type
_entity_poly.pdbx_seq_one_letter_code
_entity_poly.pdbx_strand_id
1 'polypeptide(L)'
;KQDDLIQLGTDKLFLDELKFKPIFDESLTILNDEEGVHEVLEDAINRLKIRIITWDGDNCKKCQMCIPDCPTGAISFDSDNDTIVRDKEKCLRCSICYQTCPFGVIKYFLAKFNLDTNDNEEEVIHISVKASQLAERRA
;
A
#
# COMPACT_ATOMS: atom_id res chain seq x y z
N LYS A 1 9.16 8.98 2.09
CA LYS A 1 8.51 7.66 2.23
C LYS A 1 7.48 7.36 1.13
N GLN A 2 6.53 8.25 0.79
CA GLN A 2 5.58 8.00 -0.31
C GLN A 2 6.20 8.22 -1.71
N ASP A 3 7.07 9.20 -1.86
CA ASP A 3 7.81 9.44 -3.11
C ASP A 3 8.80 8.31 -3.42
N ASP A 4 9.37 7.69 -2.38
CA ASP A 4 10.25 6.53 -2.49
C ASP A 4 9.53 5.32 -3.10
N LEU A 5 8.22 5.17 -2.86
CA LEU A 5 7.39 4.14 -3.48
C LEU A 5 7.14 4.42 -4.95
N ILE A 6 6.93 5.68 -5.34
CA ILE A 6 6.69 6.07 -6.75
C ILE A 6 7.93 5.76 -7.60
N GLN A 7 9.12 5.97 -7.03
CA GLN A 7 10.41 5.68 -7.67
C GLN A 7 10.85 4.21 -7.53
N LEU A 8 10.09 3.39 -6.80
CA LEU A 8 10.40 1.98 -6.62
C LEU A 8 10.22 1.24 -7.95
N GLY A 9 11.33 0.81 -8.53
CA GLY A 9 11.34 -0.03 -9.73
C GLY A 9 10.61 -1.36 -9.49
N THR A 10 10.16 -2.01 -10.57
CA THR A 10 9.36 -3.24 -10.53
C THR A 10 10.03 -4.42 -9.81
N ASP A 11 11.36 -4.42 -9.75
CA ASP A 11 12.16 -5.49 -9.13
C ASP A 11 12.73 -5.11 -7.75
N LYS A 12 12.46 -3.89 -7.28
CA LYS A 12 12.99 -3.40 -6.01
C LYS A 12 12.01 -3.67 -4.87
N LEU A 13 12.57 -4.00 -3.71
CA LEU A 13 11.86 -4.16 -2.45
C LEU A 13 12.13 -2.93 -1.59
N PHE A 14 11.09 -2.34 -1.04
CA PHE A 14 11.22 -1.35 0.03
C PHE A 14 11.10 -2.09 1.36
N LEU A 15 12.06 -1.84 2.25
CA LEU A 15 12.15 -2.44 3.59
C LEU A 15 12.21 -1.31 4.62
N ASP A 16 11.46 -1.47 5.71
CA ASP A 16 11.42 -0.52 6.83
C ASP A 16 11.03 -1.26 8.12
N GLU A 17 11.23 -0.62 9.27
CA GLU A 17 10.93 -1.19 10.58
C GLU A 17 10.07 -0.25 11.42
N LEU A 18 9.12 -0.81 12.16
CA LEU A 18 8.36 -0.11 13.19
C LEU A 18 8.58 -0.76 14.55
N LYS A 19 8.60 0.05 15.61
CA LYS A 19 8.67 -0.45 16.98
C LYS A 19 7.36 -1.14 17.35
N PHE A 20 7.43 -2.39 17.79
CA PHE A 20 6.26 -3.14 18.26
C PHE A 20 5.79 -2.65 19.63
N LYS A 21 6.74 -2.39 20.54
CA LYS A 21 6.48 -2.03 21.93
C LYS A 21 5.41 -0.95 22.16
N PRO A 22 5.40 0.19 21.45
CA PRO A 22 4.35 1.20 21.65
C PRO A 22 2.94 0.70 21.34
N ILE A 23 2.78 -0.16 20.32
CA ILE A 23 1.48 -0.74 19.93
C ILE A 23 1.03 -1.76 20.97
N PHE A 24 1.98 -2.58 21.45
CA PHE A 24 1.73 -3.56 22.51
C PHE A 24 1.33 -2.89 23.81
N ASP A 25 2.12 -1.90 24.28
CA ASP A 25 1.87 -1.16 25.51
C ASP A 25 0.50 -0.44 25.49
N GLU A 26 0.10 0.13 24.34
CA GLU A 26 -1.23 0.73 24.17
C GLU A 26 -2.35 -0.32 24.24
N SER A 27 -2.14 -1.49 23.64
CA SER A 27 -3.12 -2.58 23.64
C SER A 27 -3.38 -3.14 25.04
N LEU A 28 -2.37 -3.17 25.91
CA LEU A 28 -2.51 -3.58 27.32
C LEU A 28 -3.40 -2.64 28.14
N THR A 29 -3.54 -1.37 27.73
CA THR A 29 -4.47 -0.45 28.40
C THR A 29 -5.93 -0.80 28.16
N ILE A 30 -6.21 -1.55 27.10
CA ILE A 30 -7.55 -2.03 26.73
C ILE A 30 -7.82 -3.39 27.37
N LEU A 31 -6.84 -4.29 27.31
CA LEU A 31 -6.92 -5.64 27.85
C LEU A 31 -5.63 -5.98 28.61
N ASN A 32 -5.73 -6.11 29.93
CA ASN A 32 -4.59 -6.43 30.80
C ASN A 32 -4.26 -7.94 30.80
N ASP A 33 -3.92 -8.47 29.63
CA ASP A 33 -3.51 -9.85 29.38
C ASP A 33 -2.33 -9.83 28.40
N GLU A 34 -1.10 -9.91 28.92
CA GLU A 34 0.11 -9.78 28.11
C GLU A 34 0.25 -10.87 27.06
N GLU A 35 0.03 -12.13 27.45
CA GLU A 35 0.14 -13.29 26.57
C GLU A 35 -0.94 -13.24 25.47
N GLY A 36 -2.19 -13.02 25.85
CA GLY A 36 -3.30 -12.95 24.90
C GLY A 36 -3.19 -11.76 23.94
N VAL A 37 -2.76 -10.60 24.42
CA VAL A 37 -2.55 -9.42 23.55
C VAL A 37 -1.40 -9.65 22.58
N HIS A 38 -0.29 -10.23 23.04
CA HIS A 38 0.86 -10.52 22.19
C HIS A 38 0.46 -11.49 21.07
N GLU A 39 -0.15 -12.63 21.41
CA GLU A 39 -0.58 -13.65 20.45
C GLU A 39 -1.50 -13.06 19.38
N VAL A 40 -2.51 -12.27 19.79
CA VAL A 40 -3.46 -11.64 18.85
C VAL A 40 -2.76 -10.64 17.93
N LEU A 41 -1.85 -9.82 18.47
CA LEU A 41 -1.13 -8.84 17.68
C LEU A 41 -0.16 -9.51 16.70
N GLU A 42 0.59 -10.51 17.13
CA GLU A 42 1.47 -11.28 16.26
C GLU A 42 0.68 -11.90 15.10
N ASP A 43 -0.41 -12.59 15.39
CA ASP A 43 -1.26 -13.22 14.39
C ASP A 43 -1.86 -12.19 13.41
N ALA A 44 -2.30 -11.04 13.93
CA ALA A 44 -2.87 -9.97 13.12
C ALA A 44 -1.80 -9.33 12.21
N ILE A 45 -0.62 -9.01 12.75
CA ILE A 45 0.50 -8.40 12.04
C ILE A 45 0.97 -9.33 10.91
N ASN A 46 1.23 -10.60 11.21
CA ASN A 46 1.77 -11.57 10.25
C ASN A 46 0.78 -11.89 9.11
N ARG A 47 -0.52 -11.69 9.35
CA ARG A 47 -1.58 -11.89 8.33
C ARG A 47 -1.91 -10.61 7.56
N LEU A 48 -1.48 -9.44 8.03
CA LEU A 48 -1.83 -8.16 7.45
C LEU A 48 -1.19 -8.00 6.07
N LYS A 49 -2.02 -7.66 5.08
CA LYS A 49 -1.62 -7.38 3.71
C LYS A 49 -2.30 -6.12 3.24
N ILE A 50 -1.52 -5.08 2.96
CA ILE A 50 -2.06 -3.82 2.46
C ILE A 50 -1.71 -3.68 0.99
N ARG A 51 -2.75 -3.59 0.17
CA ARG A 51 -2.61 -3.20 -1.24
C ARG A 51 -2.48 -1.69 -1.31
N ILE A 52 -1.61 -1.16 -2.15
CA ILE A 52 -1.44 0.29 -2.33
C ILE A 52 -1.58 0.60 -3.82
N ILE A 53 -2.41 1.57 -4.15
CA ILE A 53 -2.47 2.16 -5.49
C ILE A 53 -1.96 3.60 -5.36
N THR A 54 -1.11 4.01 -6.27
CA THR A 54 -0.69 5.40 -6.46
C THR A 54 -0.42 5.62 -7.95
N TRP A 55 -0.21 6.85 -8.38
CA TRP A 55 0.25 7.13 -9.74
C TRP A 55 1.13 8.36 -9.76
N ASP A 56 1.99 8.40 -10.75
CA ASP A 56 2.78 9.58 -11.08
C ASP A 56 1.88 10.60 -11.79
N GLY A 57 1.55 11.69 -11.09
CA GLY A 57 0.71 12.75 -11.60
C GLY A 57 1.36 13.54 -12.74
N ASP A 58 2.69 13.71 -12.69
CA ASP A 58 3.45 14.50 -13.66
C ASP A 58 3.56 13.77 -15.01
N ASN A 59 3.70 12.44 -14.96
CA ASN A 59 3.76 11.62 -16.16
C ASN A 59 2.37 11.20 -16.70
N CYS A 60 1.31 11.40 -15.92
CA CYS A 60 -0.06 11.08 -16.33
C CYS A 60 -0.47 11.87 -17.58
N LYS A 61 -0.83 11.14 -18.66
CA LYS A 61 -1.29 11.75 -19.92
C LYS A 61 -2.75 12.19 -19.90
N LYS A 62 -3.43 12.06 -18.75
CA LYS A 62 -4.84 12.48 -18.56
C LYS A 62 -5.77 11.91 -19.65
N CYS A 63 -5.45 10.71 -20.17
CA CYS A 63 -6.21 10.06 -21.23
C CYS A 63 -7.59 9.52 -20.79
N GLN A 64 -7.89 9.60 -19.48
CA GLN A 64 -9.16 9.21 -18.87
C GLN A 64 -9.56 7.73 -19.02
N MET A 65 -8.74 6.87 -19.63
CA MET A 65 -9.06 5.45 -19.83
C MET A 65 -9.33 4.69 -18.52
N CYS A 66 -8.70 5.08 -17.42
CA CYS A 66 -8.91 4.45 -16.12
C CYS A 66 -10.24 4.79 -15.44
N ILE A 67 -10.94 5.85 -15.89
CA ILE A 67 -12.21 6.30 -15.31
C ILE A 67 -13.33 5.27 -15.58
N PRO A 68 -13.68 4.95 -16.84
CA PRO A 68 -14.79 4.03 -17.12
C PRO A 68 -14.51 2.60 -16.63
N ASP A 69 -13.25 2.19 -16.54
CA ASP A 69 -12.85 0.87 -16.05
C ASP A 69 -12.91 0.75 -14.52
N CYS A 70 -13.08 1.85 -13.78
CA CYS A 70 -13.15 1.81 -12.32
C CYS A 70 -14.53 1.28 -11.87
N PRO A 71 -14.63 0.06 -11.30
CA PRO A 71 -15.93 -0.56 -11.00
C PRO A 71 -16.71 0.15 -9.90
N THR A 72 -16.03 0.93 -9.06
CA THR A 72 -16.64 1.70 -7.96
C THR A 72 -16.79 3.18 -8.27
N GLY A 73 -16.39 3.64 -9.46
CA GLY A 73 -16.41 5.06 -9.79
C GLY A 73 -15.49 5.90 -8.89
N ALA A 74 -14.42 5.31 -8.36
CA ALA A 74 -13.49 5.98 -7.46
C ALA A 74 -12.51 6.92 -8.17
N ILE A 75 -12.47 6.91 -9.51
CA ILE A 75 -11.55 7.74 -10.30
C ILE A 75 -12.38 8.74 -11.11
N SER A 76 -12.00 10.00 -11.07
CA SER A 76 -12.64 11.07 -11.83
C SER A 76 -11.61 12.05 -12.39
N PHE A 77 -12.04 12.88 -13.33
CA PHE A 77 -11.28 14.00 -13.84
C PHE A 77 -11.66 15.26 -13.05
N ASP A 78 -10.68 15.90 -12.46
CA ASP A 78 -10.80 17.22 -11.84
C ASP A 78 -10.47 18.26 -12.91
N SER A 79 -11.50 18.98 -13.37
CA SER A 79 -11.39 20.00 -14.40
C SER A 79 -10.66 21.25 -13.93
N ASP A 80 -10.73 21.56 -12.64
CA ASP A 80 -10.19 22.81 -12.11
C ASP A 80 -8.67 22.72 -12.01
N ASN A 81 -8.16 21.54 -11.65
CA ASN A 81 -6.74 21.25 -11.54
C ASN A 81 -6.16 20.50 -12.76
N ASP A 82 -6.97 20.25 -13.79
CA ASP A 82 -6.63 19.47 -14.99
C ASP A 82 -5.91 18.16 -14.60
N THR A 83 -6.53 17.33 -13.77
CA THR A 83 -5.86 16.13 -13.24
C THR A 83 -6.81 14.96 -13.01
N ILE A 84 -6.25 13.75 -12.93
CA ILE A 84 -6.98 12.55 -12.55
C ILE A 84 -6.88 12.41 -11.03
N VAL A 85 -8.04 12.34 -10.37
CA VAL A 85 -8.14 12.20 -8.92
C VAL A 85 -8.73 10.84 -8.55
N ARG A 86 -8.40 10.36 -7.35
CA ARG A 86 -9.00 9.15 -6.77
C ARG A 86 -9.61 9.47 -5.42
N ASP A 87 -10.87 9.11 -5.29
CA ASP A 87 -11.55 8.97 -4.02
C ASP A 87 -11.01 7.74 -3.27
N LYS A 88 -10.30 7.97 -2.15
CA LYS A 88 -9.67 6.91 -1.35
C LYS A 88 -10.70 6.04 -0.63
N GLU A 89 -11.88 6.57 -0.31
CA GLU A 89 -12.93 5.87 0.41
C GLU A 89 -13.66 4.89 -0.50
N LYS A 90 -13.86 5.26 -1.77
CA LYS A 90 -14.47 4.38 -2.78
C LYS A 90 -13.48 3.39 -3.42
N CYS A 91 -12.18 3.58 -3.24
CA CYS A 91 -11.17 2.76 -3.90
C CYS A 91 -10.95 1.41 -3.20
N LEU A 92 -11.41 0.33 -3.82
CA LEU A 92 -11.20 -1.05 -3.34
C LEU A 92 -9.78 -1.60 -3.61
N ARG A 93 -8.91 -0.79 -4.22
CA ARG A 93 -7.53 -1.16 -4.58
C ARG A 93 -7.46 -2.46 -5.41
N CYS A 94 -8.37 -2.60 -6.37
CA CYS A 94 -8.59 -3.81 -7.17
C CYS A 94 -7.62 -4.01 -8.36
N SER A 95 -6.63 -3.12 -8.53
CA SER A 95 -5.62 -3.11 -9.60
C SER A 95 -6.11 -2.99 -11.05
N ILE A 96 -7.41 -2.77 -11.32
CA ILE A 96 -7.92 -2.61 -12.69
C ILE A 96 -7.29 -1.38 -13.36
N CYS A 97 -7.32 -0.22 -12.72
CA CYS A 97 -6.73 1.00 -13.29
C CYS A 97 -5.22 0.84 -13.58
N TYR A 98 -4.50 0.08 -12.77
CA TYR A 98 -3.10 -0.26 -13.00
C TYR A 98 -2.92 -1.03 -14.32
N GLN A 99 -3.75 -2.03 -14.57
CA GLN A 99 -3.73 -2.83 -15.80
C GLN A 99 -4.25 -2.06 -17.02
N THR A 100 -5.17 -1.12 -16.82
CA THR A 100 -5.74 -0.28 -17.89
C THR A 100 -4.75 0.76 -18.40
N CYS A 101 -3.87 1.29 -17.55
CA CYS A 101 -3.01 2.42 -17.91
C CYS A 101 -1.93 2.02 -18.93
N PRO A 102 -1.98 2.50 -20.19
CA PRO A 102 -1.01 2.11 -21.20
C PRO A 102 0.36 2.75 -21.01
N PHE A 103 0.43 3.81 -20.21
CA PHE A 103 1.64 4.59 -19.96
C PHE A 103 2.43 4.10 -18.74
N GLY A 104 1.92 3.10 -18.01
CA GLY A 104 2.59 2.55 -16.82
C GLY A 104 2.79 3.54 -15.67
N VAL A 105 2.02 4.64 -15.64
CA VAL A 105 2.15 5.69 -14.60
C VAL A 105 1.43 5.34 -13.31
N ILE A 106 0.40 4.48 -13.39
CA ILE A 106 -0.25 3.92 -12.21
C ILE A 106 0.66 2.84 -11.65
N LYS A 107 0.82 2.81 -10.34
CA LYS A 107 1.61 1.82 -9.60
C LYS A 107 0.73 1.08 -8.60
N TYR A 108 1.01 -0.21 -8.47
CA TYR A 108 0.29 -1.10 -7.55
C TYR A 108 1.30 -1.88 -6.72
N PHE A 109 1.21 -1.75 -5.40
CA PHE A 109 2.13 -2.38 -4.46
C PHE A 109 1.40 -3.27 -3.47
N LEU A 110 2.12 -4.25 -2.94
CA LEU A 110 1.70 -5.07 -1.82
C LEU A 110 2.67 -4.85 -0.66
N ALA A 111 2.14 -4.34 0.44
CA ALA A 111 2.83 -4.27 1.72
C ALA A 111 2.49 -5.50 2.57
N LYS A 112 3.49 -6.11 3.16
CA LYS A 112 3.39 -7.18 4.15
C LYS A 112 4.10 -6.74 5.42
N PHE A 113 3.63 -7.29 6.53
CA PHE A 113 4.13 -7.03 7.86
C PHE A 113 4.52 -8.37 8.49
N ASN A 114 5.60 -8.38 9.25
CA ASN A 114 6.02 -9.53 10.03
C ASN A 114 6.55 -9.04 11.38
N LEU A 115 6.06 -9.60 12.47
CA LEU A 115 6.67 -9.40 13.78
C LEU A 115 7.88 -10.33 13.87
N ASP A 116 9.05 -9.77 14.20
CA ASP A 116 10.28 -10.53 14.42
C ASP A 116 11.19 -9.76 15.40
N THR A 117 12.30 -10.37 15.78
CA THR A 117 13.33 -9.74 16.60
C THR A 117 14.48 -9.26 15.71
N ASN A 118 14.90 -8.00 15.88
CA ASN A 118 16.04 -7.45 15.13
C ASN A 118 17.39 -7.81 15.77
N ASP A 119 18.48 -7.37 15.13
CA ASP A 119 19.87 -7.60 15.59
C ASP A 119 20.17 -7.04 17.00
N ASN A 120 19.33 -6.14 17.52
CA ASN A 120 19.46 -5.55 18.85
C ASN A 120 18.59 -6.25 19.92
N GLU A 121 18.03 -7.42 19.60
CA GLU A 121 17.12 -8.17 20.47
C GLU A 121 15.82 -7.41 20.81
N GLU A 122 15.40 -6.48 19.95
CA GLU A 122 14.13 -5.76 20.08
C GLU A 122 13.07 -6.35 19.14
N GLU A 123 11.85 -6.54 19.65
CA GLU A 123 10.70 -6.89 18.81
C GLU A 123 10.30 -5.71 17.92
N VAL A 124 10.31 -5.95 16.61
CA VAL A 124 10.00 -4.98 15.57
C VAL A 124 9.04 -5.57 14.54
N ILE A 125 8.28 -4.69 13.91
CA ILE A 125 7.44 -5.04 12.78
C ILE A 125 8.23 -4.71 11.51
N HIS A 126 8.69 -5.73 10.81
CA HIS A 126 9.30 -5.58 9.50
C HIS A 126 8.23 -5.30 8.45
N ILE A 127 8.39 -4.20 7.72
CA ILE A 127 7.55 -3.82 6.61
C ILE A 127 8.28 -4.14 5.32
N SER A 128 7.66 -4.95 4.46
CA SER A 128 8.14 -5.16 3.10
C SER A 128 7.10 -4.68 2.10
N VAL A 129 7.50 -3.81 1.18
CA VAL A 129 6.64 -3.34 0.09
C VAL A 129 7.26 -3.72 -1.24
N LYS A 130 6.50 -4.49 -2.03
CA LYS A 130 6.91 -4.95 -3.36
C LYS A 130 5.96 -4.40 -4.42
N ALA A 131 6.50 -3.98 -5.56
CA ALA A 131 5.69 -3.74 -6.76
C ALA A 131 4.99 -5.04 -7.19
N SER A 132 3.73 -4.90 -7.61
CA SER A 132 2.98 -6.01 -8.16
C SER A 132 3.53 -6.39 -9.54
N GLN A 133 3.63 -7.69 -9.80
CA GLN A 133 4.05 -8.23 -11.10
C GLN A 133 2.85 -8.51 -12.03
N LEU A 134 1.69 -7.90 -11.77
CA LEU A 134 0.55 -8.01 -12.66
C LEU A 134 0.90 -7.41 -14.03
N ALA A 135 0.41 -8.04 -15.10
CA ALA A 135 0.71 -7.61 -16.45
C ALA A 135 0.19 -6.18 -16.70
N GLU A 136 1.09 -5.28 -17.11
CA GLU A 136 0.74 -3.95 -17.60
C GLU A 136 0.27 -4.09 -19.06
N ARG A 137 -0.85 -3.47 -19.44
CA ARG A 137 -1.20 -3.33 -20.87
C ARG A 137 -0.28 -2.28 -21.50
N ARG A 138 0.94 -2.66 -21.86
CA ARG A 138 1.84 -1.77 -22.61
C ARG A 138 1.39 -1.75 -24.07
N ALA A 139 1.11 -0.55 -24.58
CA ALA A 139 0.83 -0.30 -26.00
C ALA A 139 2.12 -0.16 -26.80
#